data_AF-A0A7L2SQN4-F1
#
_entry.id   AF-A0A7L2SQN4-F1
#
_cell.length_a   1.000
_cell.length_b   1.000
_cell.length_c   1.000
_cell.angle_alpha   90.00
_cell.angle_beta   90.00
_cell.angle_gamma   90.00
#
_symmetry.space_group_name_H-M   'P 1'
#
loop_
_entity.id
_entity.type
_entity.pdbx_description
1 polymer ?
#
loop_
_entity_poly.entity_id
_entity_poly.type
_entity_poly.pdbx_seq_one_letter_code
_entity_poly.pdbx_strand_id
1 'polypeptide(L)'
;QTDMDSDLVGDICDTNEDSDGDGHQDTKDNCAEIPNSSQLDSDNDGLGDDCDNDDDNDGIPDYVAPGPDNCRLIPNPNQKDSDGNGVGDVCEEDFDNDTVVDQLDVCPESAEVTLTDFRAYQTVILDPEGDAQIDPNWVVLNQGMEIVQTMNSDPGLAVGYTAFNGVDFEGTFHVNTITDDD
;
A
#
# COMPACT_ATOMS: atom_id res chain seq x y z
N GLN A 1 -11.78 14.13 -16.10
CA GLN A 1 -10.33 14.15 -16.31
C GLN A 1 -10.02 12.91 -17.13
N THR A 2 -9.16 13.03 -18.14
CA THR A 2 -8.68 11.86 -18.89
C THR A 2 -7.44 11.32 -18.16
N ASP A 3 -7.28 10.00 -18.22
CA ASP A 3 -6.25 9.19 -17.59
C ASP A 3 -6.16 7.93 -18.47
N MET A 4 -5.18 7.91 -19.36
CA MET A 4 -5.13 6.95 -20.47
C MET A 4 -4.52 5.60 -20.07
N ASP A 5 -3.56 5.60 -19.16
CA ASP A 5 -2.86 4.43 -18.63
C ASP A 5 -3.38 3.97 -17.26
N SER A 6 -4.35 4.69 -16.69
CA SER A 6 -5.07 4.31 -15.48
C SER A 6 -4.20 4.28 -14.23
N ASP A 7 -3.20 5.16 -14.16
CA ASP A 7 -2.28 5.31 -13.01
C ASP A 7 -2.77 6.33 -11.96
N LEU A 8 -3.98 6.90 -12.15
CA LEU A 8 -4.59 7.94 -11.32
C LEU A 8 -3.94 9.33 -11.46
N VAL A 9 -3.01 9.50 -12.39
CA VAL A 9 -2.48 10.78 -12.84
C VAL A 9 -3.18 11.17 -14.14
N GLY A 10 -3.81 12.36 -14.16
CA GLY A 10 -4.43 12.82 -15.39
C GLY A 10 -3.38 13.16 -16.46
N ASP A 11 -3.69 12.89 -17.73
CA ASP A 11 -2.78 13.04 -18.89
C ASP A 11 -2.03 14.39 -18.99
N ILE A 12 -2.56 15.46 -18.37
CA ILE A 12 -1.94 16.79 -18.36
C ILE A 12 -0.76 16.88 -17.38
N CYS A 13 -0.85 16.12 -16.28
CA CYS A 13 0.13 16.09 -15.20
C CYS A 13 1.07 14.90 -15.30
N ASP A 14 0.69 13.88 -16.06
CA ASP A 14 1.45 12.67 -16.28
C ASP A 14 2.70 12.97 -17.13
N THR A 15 3.87 12.69 -16.55
CA THR A 15 5.17 12.82 -17.21
C THR A 15 5.74 11.48 -17.64
N ASN A 16 5.23 10.36 -17.10
CA ASN A 16 5.84 9.03 -17.21
C ASN A 16 7.35 9.01 -16.85
N GLU A 17 7.82 10.01 -16.10
CA GLU A 17 9.19 10.11 -15.61
C GLU A 17 9.19 9.58 -14.17
N ASP A 18 9.65 8.35 -14.01
CA ASP A 18 9.77 7.59 -12.77
C ASP A 18 11.17 6.95 -12.78
N SER A 19 12.08 7.53 -11.99
CA SER A 19 13.51 7.26 -12.05
C SER A 19 13.91 5.98 -11.33
N ASP A 20 13.15 5.56 -10.33
CA ASP A 20 13.44 4.37 -9.52
C ASP A 20 12.51 3.18 -9.84
N GLY A 21 11.42 3.43 -10.55
CA GLY A 21 10.51 2.43 -11.10
C GLY A 21 9.49 1.92 -10.10
N ASP A 22 9.13 2.71 -9.08
CA ASP A 22 8.19 2.31 -8.03
C ASP A 22 6.70 2.56 -8.39
N GLY A 23 6.44 3.26 -9.51
CA GLY A 23 5.10 3.60 -9.99
C GLY A 23 4.65 5.03 -9.69
N HIS A 24 5.42 5.82 -8.94
CA HIS A 24 5.18 7.24 -8.73
C HIS A 24 6.12 8.07 -9.60
N GLN A 25 5.58 9.03 -10.35
CA GLN A 25 6.43 9.93 -11.13
C GLN A 25 7.29 10.82 -10.20
N ASP A 26 8.53 11.13 -10.60
CA ASP A 26 9.55 11.88 -9.83
C ASP A 26 9.03 13.18 -9.20
N THR A 27 8.00 13.79 -9.79
CA THR A 27 7.42 15.06 -9.34
C THR A 27 6.37 14.92 -8.24
N LYS A 28 5.97 13.69 -7.93
CA LYS A 28 5.00 13.31 -6.90
C LYS A 28 5.52 12.26 -5.92
N ASP A 29 6.70 11.73 -6.18
CA ASP A 29 7.38 10.77 -5.35
C ASP A 29 8.10 11.47 -4.18
N ASN A 30 7.82 11.03 -2.94
CA ASN A 30 8.49 11.53 -1.73
C ASN A 30 9.91 10.96 -1.54
N CYS A 31 10.31 9.98 -2.36
CA CYS A 31 11.65 9.39 -2.42
C CYS A 31 12.10 9.04 -3.86
N ALA A 32 12.04 10.00 -4.80
CA ALA A 32 12.33 9.87 -6.25
C ALA A 32 13.58 9.08 -6.75
N GLU A 33 14.46 8.59 -5.88
CA GLU A 33 15.62 7.77 -6.23
C GLU A 33 15.68 6.43 -5.44
N ILE A 34 14.73 6.15 -4.55
CA ILE A 34 14.66 4.97 -3.68
C ILE A 34 13.24 4.39 -3.77
N PRO A 35 13.06 3.19 -4.36
CA PRO A 35 11.73 2.67 -4.61
C PRO A 35 10.90 2.51 -3.35
N ASN A 36 9.76 3.18 -3.28
CA ASN A 36 8.86 3.18 -2.14
C ASN A 36 7.39 3.35 -2.57
N SER A 37 6.87 2.43 -3.38
CA SER A 37 5.50 2.43 -3.90
C SER A 37 4.40 2.75 -2.88
N SER A 38 4.59 2.42 -1.61
CA SER A 38 3.66 2.73 -0.51
C SER A 38 3.63 4.21 -0.10
N GLN A 39 4.69 4.97 -0.40
CA GLN A 39 4.85 6.40 -0.12
C GLN A 39 4.59 6.79 1.35
N LEU A 40 4.94 5.89 2.29
CA LEU A 40 4.84 6.19 3.72
C LEU A 40 5.72 7.41 4.07
N ASP A 41 5.17 8.26 4.94
CA ASP A 41 5.75 9.52 5.44
C ASP A 41 5.17 9.74 6.85
N SER A 42 5.78 9.07 7.82
CA SER A 42 5.25 8.87 9.17
C SER A 42 5.16 10.18 9.96
N ASP A 43 6.09 11.10 9.76
CA ASP A 43 6.10 12.42 10.40
C ASP A 43 5.47 13.55 9.56
N ASN A 44 5.15 13.27 8.30
CA ASN A 44 4.55 14.19 7.34
C ASN A 44 5.43 15.41 7.01
N ASP A 45 6.75 15.24 6.96
CA ASP A 45 7.70 16.30 6.58
C ASP A 45 7.91 16.42 5.05
N GLY A 46 7.45 15.41 4.30
CA GLY A 46 7.51 15.32 2.85
C GLY A 46 8.69 14.53 2.29
N LEU A 47 9.54 13.96 3.14
CA LEU A 47 10.44 12.87 2.82
C LEU A 47 9.74 11.55 3.16
N GLY A 48 9.84 10.55 2.29
CA GLY A 48 9.28 9.24 2.61
C GLY A 48 10.18 8.44 3.55
N ASP A 49 9.59 7.55 4.35
CA ASP A 49 10.29 6.74 5.36
C ASP A 49 11.49 5.94 4.77
N ASP A 50 11.40 5.51 3.50
CA ASP A 50 12.48 4.77 2.84
C ASP A 50 13.73 5.62 2.50
N CYS A 51 13.60 6.95 2.47
CA CYS A 51 14.68 7.90 2.20
C CYS A 51 14.90 8.95 3.31
N ASP A 52 14.06 8.95 4.34
CA ASP A 52 14.30 9.64 5.59
C ASP A 52 15.26 8.85 6.48
N ASN A 53 15.78 9.50 7.52
CA ASN A 53 16.69 8.93 8.48
C ASN A 53 16.21 9.19 9.92
N ASP A 54 15.03 9.77 10.10
CA ASP A 54 14.36 10.10 11.36
C ASP A 54 12.84 10.11 11.09
N ASP A 55 12.26 8.94 10.81
CA ASP A 55 10.86 8.74 10.31
C ASP A 55 9.77 9.38 11.21
N ASP A 56 10.08 9.66 12.47
CA ASP A 56 9.17 10.26 13.44
C ASP A 56 9.59 11.69 13.90
N ASN A 57 10.70 12.19 13.37
CA ASN A 57 11.28 13.51 13.64
C ASN A 57 11.50 13.80 15.15
N ASP A 58 11.79 12.78 15.96
CA ASP A 58 12.03 12.92 17.40
C ASP A 58 13.47 13.34 17.75
N GLY A 59 14.36 13.31 16.74
CA GLY A 59 15.77 13.67 16.82
C GLY A 59 16.71 12.49 17.08
N ILE A 60 16.20 11.26 17.07
CA ILE A 60 16.95 10.01 17.16
C ILE A 60 16.86 9.30 15.79
N PRO A 61 17.98 9.17 15.05
CA PRO A 61 17.92 8.60 13.70
C PRO A 61 17.54 7.11 13.63
N ASP A 62 17.04 6.61 12.49
CA ASP A 62 16.57 5.20 12.38
C ASP A 62 17.71 4.18 12.15
N TYR A 63 18.56 4.46 11.15
CA TYR A 63 19.66 3.66 10.57
C TYR A 63 19.76 2.15 10.92
N VAL A 64 18.66 1.42 10.73
CA VAL A 64 18.46 -0.04 10.70
C VAL A 64 18.23 -0.74 12.05
N ALA A 65 17.13 -1.49 12.10
CA ALA A 65 16.59 -2.16 13.27
C ALA A 65 17.64 -2.87 14.16
N PRO A 66 17.65 -2.59 15.47
CA PRO A 66 16.69 -1.74 16.19
C PRO A 66 17.11 -0.25 16.23
N GLY A 67 18.05 0.21 15.39
CA GLY A 67 18.48 1.60 15.35
C GLY A 67 19.05 2.14 16.67
N PRO A 68 19.40 3.43 16.76
CA PRO A 68 19.35 4.13 18.03
C PRO A 68 17.92 4.48 18.45
N ASP A 69 16.95 4.46 17.53
CA ASP A 69 15.52 4.62 17.81
C ASP A 69 14.80 3.27 17.99
N ASN A 70 14.33 3.02 19.20
CA ASN A 70 13.57 1.83 19.55
C ASN A 70 12.06 1.91 19.24
N CYS A 71 11.57 3.02 18.70
CA CYS A 71 10.21 3.21 18.21
C CYS A 71 10.17 4.08 16.94
N ARG A 72 10.73 3.56 15.84
CA ARG A 72 10.91 4.25 14.54
C ARG A 72 9.77 5.16 14.08
N LEU A 73 8.51 4.80 14.35
CA LEU A 73 7.33 5.51 13.84
C LEU A 73 6.59 6.32 14.93
N ILE A 74 7.07 6.33 16.17
CA ILE A 74 6.39 6.96 17.31
C ILE A 74 7.37 7.80 18.14
N PRO A 75 7.21 9.15 18.13
CA PRO A 75 8.15 10.06 18.78
C PRO A 75 8.38 9.74 20.25
N ASN A 76 9.61 9.35 20.59
CA ASN A 76 9.99 9.00 21.95
C ASN A 76 11.44 9.39 22.32
N PRO A 77 11.78 10.70 22.42
CA PRO A 77 13.17 11.16 22.58
C PRO A 77 13.91 10.67 23.85
N ASN A 78 13.20 10.03 24.78
CA ASN A 78 13.75 9.43 25.98
C ASN A 78 14.16 7.95 25.81
N GLN A 79 13.77 7.31 24.71
CA GLN A 79 14.13 5.95 24.32
C GLN A 79 13.88 4.95 25.46
N LYS A 80 12.73 5.10 26.14
CA LYS A 80 12.41 4.30 27.32
C LYS A 80 12.03 2.87 26.89
N ASP A 81 12.86 1.92 27.30
CA ASP A 81 12.64 0.48 27.18
C ASP A 81 12.84 -0.15 28.57
N SER A 82 11.73 -0.57 29.20
CA SER A 82 11.70 -1.04 30.59
C SER A 82 12.11 -2.50 30.74
N ASP A 83 11.92 -3.33 29.71
CA ASP A 83 12.20 -4.77 29.76
C ASP A 83 13.53 -5.14 29.06
N GLY A 84 14.09 -4.21 28.29
CA GLY A 84 15.37 -4.32 27.59
C GLY A 84 15.29 -5.19 26.33
N ASN A 85 14.11 -5.32 25.71
CA ASN A 85 13.91 -6.15 24.53
C ASN A 85 14.32 -5.46 23.22
N GLY A 86 14.60 -4.15 23.24
CA GLY A 86 14.99 -3.35 22.09
C GLY A 86 13.84 -2.65 21.36
N VAL A 87 12.59 -2.82 21.81
CA VAL A 87 11.39 -2.08 21.40
C VAL A 87 11.05 -1.11 22.54
N GLY A 88 10.73 0.13 22.22
CA GLY A 88 10.38 1.12 23.25
C GLY A 88 9.00 0.87 23.84
N ASP A 89 8.83 1.25 25.11
CA ASP A 89 7.59 1.06 25.88
C ASP A 89 6.35 1.69 25.21
N VAL A 90 6.54 2.67 24.32
CA VAL A 90 5.44 3.40 23.67
C VAL A 90 4.92 2.73 22.40
N CYS A 91 5.73 1.87 21.76
CA CYS A 91 5.42 1.16 20.51
C CYS A 91 5.37 -0.37 20.71
N GLU A 92 5.24 -0.84 21.96
CA GLU A 92 5.48 -2.24 22.31
C GLU A 92 4.38 -3.21 21.85
N GLU A 93 3.14 -2.74 21.68
CA GLU A 93 2.01 -3.56 21.22
C GLU A 93 1.42 -3.10 19.88
N ASP A 94 1.84 -1.93 19.40
CA ASP A 94 1.28 -1.17 18.28
C ASP A 94 2.40 -0.27 17.76
N PHE A 95 3.12 -0.74 16.74
CA PHE A 95 4.39 -0.15 16.30
C PHE A 95 4.21 1.11 15.45
N ASP A 96 3.12 1.21 14.69
CA ASP A 96 2.78 2.36 13.83
C ASP A 96 1.68 3.26 14.42
N ASN A 97 1.17 2.93 15.61
CA ASN A 97 0.19 3.71 16.38
C ASN A 97 -1.14 3.93 15.63
N ASP A 98 -1.58 2.92 14.91
CA ASP A 98 -2.80 2.97 14.10
C ASP A 98 -4.04 2.41 14.81
N THR A 99 -3.88 2.03 16.08
CA THR A 99 -4.87 1.47 17.01
C THR A 99 -5.14 -0.03 16.86
N VAL A 100 -4.49 -0.70 15.92
CA VAL A 100 -4.52 -2.15 15.76
C VAL A 100 -3.22 -2.73 16.27
N VAL A 101 -3.33 -3.75 17.13
CA VAL A 101 -2.13 -4.38 17.71
C VAL A 101 -1.37 -5.16 16.66
N ASP A 102 -0.04 -5.17 16.71
CA ASP A 102 0.84 -5.79 15.69
C ASP A 102 0.45 -7.22 15.31
N GLN A 103 -0.07 -8.00 16.27
CA GLN A 103 -0.47 -9.39 16.04
C GLN A 103 -1.73 -9.52 15.14
N LEU A 104 -2.56 -8.49 15.11
CA LEU A 104 -3.78 -8.42 14.33
C LEU A 104 -3.65 -7.49 13.12
N ASP A 105 -2.56 -6.74 13.04
CA ASP A 105 -2.26 -5.87 11.92
C ASP A 105 -1.66 -6.66 10.74
N VAL A 106 -2.11 -6.34 9.52
CA VAL A 106 -1.56 -6.93 8.29
C VAL A 106 -0.29 -6.22 7.83
N CYS A 107 -0.10 -4.96 8.24
CA CYS A 107 1.07 -4.14 7.98
C CYS A 107 1.46 -3.34 9.24
N PRO A 108 2.05 -3.97 10.28
CA PRO A 108 2.38 -3.32 11.57
C PRO A 108 3.38 -2.15 11.50
N GLU A 109 3.90 -1.82 10.33
CA GLU A 109 4.82 -0.69 10.11
C GLU A 109 4.20 0.31 9.12
N SER A 110 2.86 0.38 9.05
CA SER A 110 2.11 1.24 8.13
C SER A 110 0.77 1.63 8.74
N ALA A 111 0.72 2.84 9.29
CA ALA A 111 -0.47 3.35 9.95
C ALA A 111 -1.70 3.55 9.03
N GLU A 112 -1.52 3.37 7.72
CA GLU A 112 -2.58 3.46 6.72
C GLU A 112 -3.30 2.12 6.48
N VAL A 113 -2.71 0.98 6.84
CA VAL A 113 -3.12 -0.35 6.35
C VAL A 113 -3.28 -1.39 7.48
N THR A 114 -4.39 -1.28 8.20
CA THR A 114 -4.71 -2.21 9.31
C THR A 114 -5.21 -3.60 8.91
N LEU A 115 -5.84 -3.74 7.73
CA LEU A 115 -6.54 -4.97 7.32
C LEU A 115 -6.72 -5.08 5.80
N THR A 116 -6.84 -6.31 5.30
CA THR A 116 -7.16 -6.55 3.88
C THR A 116 -8.55 -6.03 3.52
N ASP A 117 -8.62 -5.06 2.61
CA ASP A 117 -9.88 -4.46 2.18
C ASP A 117 -9.91 -4.05 0.70
N PHE A 118 -10.58 -4.83 -0.15
CA PHE A 118 -10.87 -4.48 -1.55
C PHE A 118 -12.25 -3.84 -1.76
N ARG A 119 -12.91 -3.27 -0.74
CA ARG A 119 -14.19 -2.56 -0.94
C ARG A 119 -14.03 -1.29 -1.77
N ALA A 120 -12.86 -0.68 -1.73
CA ALA A 120 -12.46 0.41 -2.61
C ALA A 120 -11.42 -0.14 -3.61
N TYR A 121 -11.75 -0.06 -4.90
CA TYR A 121 -10.88 -0.52 -5.97
C TYR A 121 -11.11 0.30 -7.23
N GLN A 122 -10.09 0.38 -8.06
CA GLN A 122 -10.17 0.85 -9.43
C GLN A 122 -10.49 -0.33 -10.35
N THR A 123 -11.38 -0.11 -11.32
CA THR A 123 -11.55 -1.05 -12.43
C THR A 123 -10.71 -0.58 -13.60
N VAL A 124 -9.78 -1.41 -14.06
CA VAL A 124 -8.97 -1.15 -15.25
C VAL A 124 -9.51 -2.00 -16.39
N ILE A 125 -9.95 -1.36 -17.47
CA ILE A 125 -10.43 -2.05 -18.67
C ILE A 125 -9.25 -2.16 -19.65
N LEU A 126 -8.87 -3.39 -20.00
CA LEU A 126 -7.66 -3.65 -20.78
C LEU A 126 -7.91 -3.64 -22.30
N ASP A 127 -9.15 -3.89 -22.72
CA ASP A 127 -9.56 -3.81 -24.12
C ASP A 127 -10.84 -2.97 -24.28
N PRO A 128 -10.72 -1.63 -24.29
CA PRO A 128 -11.87 -0.73 -24.43
C PRO A 128 -12.49 -0.75 -25.84
N GLU A 129 -11.84 -1.38 -26.82
CA GLU A 129 -12.29 -1.46 -28.21
C GLU A 129 -12.77 -2.87 -28.63
N GLY A 130 -12.74 -3.83 -27.70
CA GLY A 130 -12.97 -5.26 -27.94
C GLY A 130 -14.34 -5.64 -28.49
N ASP A 131 -14.43 -6.88 -29.00
CA ASP A 131 -15.60 -7.39 -29.73
C ASP A 131 -16.77 -7.83 -28.82
N ALA A 132 -16.53 -8.18 -27.54
CA ALA A 132 -17.59 -8.57 -26.62
C ALA A 132 -18.31 -7.35 -26.02
N GLN A 133 -17.57 -6.26 -25.75
CA GLN A 133 -18.04 -5.00 -25.14
C GLN A 133 -18.82 -5.20 -23.84
N ILE A 134 -18.45 -6.22 -23.06
CA ILE A 134 -19.05 -6.49 -21.76
C ILE A 134 -17.98 -6.22 -20.72
N ASP A 135 -18.18 -5.17 -19.94
CA ASP A 135 -17.31 -4.88 -18.80
C ASP A 135 -17.44 -5.96 -17.71
N PRO A 136 -16.35 -6.27 -16.99
CA PRO A 136 -16.42 -7.16 -15.85
C PRO A 136 -17.35 -6.60 -14.76
N ASN A 137 -18.15 -7.46 -14.16
CA ASN A 137 -18.96 -7.09 -12.99
C ASN A 137 -18.35 -7.72 -11.74
N TRP A 138 -17.71 -6.88 -10.92
CA TRP A 138 -17.09 -7.26 -9.66
C TRP A 138 -18.06 -7.09 -8.50
N VAL A 139 -18.22 -8.14 -7.69
CA VAL A 139 -19.02 -8.13 -6.47
C VAL A 139 -18.09 -8.38 -5.30
N VAL A 140 -17.93 -7.37 -4.45
CA VAL A 140 -17.10 -7.45 -3.25
C VAL A 140 -17.96 -7.94 -2.07
N LEU A 141 -17.47 -9.00 -1.44
CA LEU A 141 -18.08 -9.70 -0.31
C LEU A 141 -17.07 -9.77 0.85
N ASN A 142 -17.48 -10.41 1.95
CA ASN A 142 -16.65 -10.62 3.14
C ASN A 142 -15.85 -9.37 3.59
N GLN A 143 -16.49 -8.20 3.58
CA GLN A 143 -15.90 -6.92 3.97
C GLN A 143 -14.63 -6.53 3.19
N GLY A 144 -14.51 -6.94 1.92
CA GLY A 144 -13.34 -6.63 1.10
C GLY A 144 -12.39 -7.81 0.90
N MET A 145 -12.61 -8.94 1.56
CA MET A 145 -11.74 -10.13 1.48
C MET A 145 -12.22 -11.21 0.50
N GLU A 146 -13.31 -10.97 -0.22
CA GLU A 146 -13.80 -11.89 -1.24
C GLU A 146 -14.33 -11.08 -2.43
N ILE A 147 -13.90 -11.44 -3.65
CA ILE A 147 -14.34 -10.79 -4.88
C ILE A 147 -14.87 -11.88 -5.81
N VAL A 148 -16.05 -11.63 -6.38
CA VAL A 148 -16.68 -12.51 -7.37
C VAL A 148 -16.89 -11.72 -8.66
N GLN A 149 -16.38 -12.24 -9.77
CA GLN A 149 -16.66 -11.74 -11.11
C GLN A 149 -17.82 -12.56 -11.70
N THR A 150 -18.82 -11.91 -12.30
CA THR A 150 -20.07 -12.59 -12.72
C THR A 150 -20.36 -12.60 -14.22
N MET A 151 -19.45 -12.10 -15.06
CA MET A 151 -19.69 -11.90 -16.50
C MET A 151 -18.64 -12.64 -17.33
N ASN A 152 -19.03 -13.30 -18.41
CA ASN A 152 -18.07 -13.54 -19.49
C ASN A 152 -17.85 -12.17 -20.17
N SER A 153 -16.74 -11.52 -19.84
CA SER A 153 -16.44 -10.12 -20.10
C SER A 153 -15.17 -9.95 -20.94
N ASP A 154 -14.94 -8.74 -21.43
CA ASP A 154 -13.61 -8.35 -21.89
C ASP A 154 -12.60 -8.40 -20.73
N PRO A 155 -11.29 -8.46 -21.01
CA PRO A 155 -10.25 -8.48 -19.99
C PRO A 155 -10.26 -7.19 -19.16
N GLY A 156 -10.23 -7.35 -17.84
CA GLY A 156 -10.15 -6.23 -16.91
C GLY A 156 -9.62 -6.64 -15.56
N LEU A 157 -9.19 -5.66 -14.78
CA LEU A 157 -8.64 -5.83 -13.44
C LEU A 157 -9.49 -5.06 -12.44
N ALA A 158 -9.62 -5.61 -11.24
CA ALA A 158 -10.03 -4.87 -10.05
C ALA A 158 -8.77 -4.68 -9.19
N VAL A 159 -8.30 -3.44 -9.05
CA VAL A 159 -7.04 -3.11 -8.38
C VAL A 159 -7.36 -2.31 -7.11
N GLY A 160 -6.92 -2.81 -5.95
CA GLY A 160 -7.02 -2.06 -4.69
C GLY A 160 -6.17 -0.80 -4.75
N TYR A 161 -6.51 0.23 -3.97
CA TYR A 161 -5.79 1.50 -4.01
C TYR A 161 -4.49 1.49 -3.19
N THR A 162 -4.40 0.64 -2.18
CA THR A 162 -3.20 0.51 -1.36
C THR A 162 -2.06 -0.07 -2.18
N ALA A 163 -0.92 0.63 -2.17
CA ALA A 163 0.32 0.20 -2.78
C ALA A 163 1.25 -0.39 -1.72
N PHE A 164 2.17 -1.27 -2.14
CA PHE A 164 3.05 -2.02 -1.24
C PHE A 164 4.45 -2.10 -1.85
N ASN A 165 5.49 -1.91 -1.03
CA ASN A 165 6.88 -2.13 -1.44
C ASN A 165 7.19 -3.63 -1.50
N GLY A 166 6.93 -4.34 -0.38
CA GLY A 166 7.03 -5.79 -0.25
C GLY A 166 5.72 -6.35 0.28
N VAL A 167 5.22 -7.42 -0.34
CA VAL A 167 3.90 -7.96 0.01
C VAL A 167 3.85 -9.49 -0.13
N ASP A 168 3.23 -10.13 0.85
CA ASP A 168 2.74 -11.50 0.74
C ASP A 168 1.24 -11.46 0.46
N PHE A 169 0.84 -11.84 -0.76
CA PHE A 169 -0.57 -11.85 -1.17
C PHE A 169 -1.04 -13.28 -1.45
N GLU A 170 -2.09 -13.71 -0.76
CA GLU A 170 -2.70 -15.02 -0.94
C GLU A 170 -4.22 -14.94 -1.11
N GLY A 171 -4.78 -15.93 -1.81
CA GLY A 171 -6.21 -15.99 -2.07
C GLY A 171 -6.66 -17.38 -2.48
N THR A 172 -7.96 -17.63 -2.33
CA THR A 172 -8.59 -18.85 -2.86
C THR A 172 -9.21 -18.54 -4.21
N PHE A 173 -8.73 -19.19 -5.26
CA PHE A 173 -9.33 -19.11 -6.59
C PHE A 173 -10.34 -20.23 -6.80
N HIS A 174 -11.56 -19.88 -7.20
CA HIS A 174 -12.61 -20.85 -7.49
C HIS A 174 -13.54 -20.37 -8.60
N VAL A 175 -13.72 -21.20 -9.63
CA VAL A 175 -14.70 -20.99 -10.70
C VAL A 175 -15.95 -21.81 -10.39
N ASN A 176 -17.05 -21.13 -10.03
CA ASN A 176 -18.31 -21.76 -9.62
C ASN A 176 -19.26 -22.01 -10.81
N THR A 177 -18.72 -22.53 -11.92
CA THR A 177 -19.49 -22.90 -13.11
C THR A 177 -18.74 -23.99 -13.88
N ILE A 178 -19.48 -24.71 -14.75
CA ILE A 178 -18.91 -25.67 -15.71
C ILE A 178 -18.94 -25.15 -17.16
N THR A 179 -19.47 -23.95 -17.33
CA THR A 179 -19.55 -23.25 -18.62
C THR A 179 -18.33 -22.36 -18.73
N ASP A 180 -17.83 -22.22 -19.96
CA ASP A 180 -16.56 -21.56 -20.29
C ASP A 180 -15.31 -22.37 -19.92
N ASP A 181 -14.21 -22.07 -20.63
CA ASP A 181 -12.90 -22.68 -20.43
C ASP A 181 -11.71 -21.70 -20.43
N ASP A 182 -12.02 -20.40 -20.39
CA ASP A 182 -11.06 -19.33 -20.08
C ASP A 182 -10.59 -19.34 -18.61
#